data_AF-A0A2V7DVU6-F1
#
_entry.id   AF-A0A2V7DVU6-F1
#
_cell.length_a   1.000
_cell.length_b   1.000
_cell.length_c   1.000
_cell.angle_alpha   90.00
_cell.angle_beta   90.00
_cell.angle_gamma   90.00
#
_symmetry.space_group_name_H-M   'P 1'
#
loop_
_entity.id
_entity.type
_entity.pdbx_description
1 polymer ?
#
loop_
_entity_poly.entity_id
_entity_poly.type
_entity_poly.pdbx_seq_one_letter_code
_entity_poly.pdbx_strand_id
1 'polypeptide(L)'
;MYARSFFDLQFQFAETVSRLSGMPLTRALLEYTNFYIRFGLGRDFDPDHPRWNEYLAGLHGTTDARGWTYHYYVTRSPEFSPSVVATFGCFAYARLRDDRIRLHFRNAERDGPSPLSTGRQRHRIAELAALFAQIERTERPRVRVIGASWLYNIEAYRRLFPPAYLATARVIGQRFRHMPLWGQFVDRHGEVKPHLAAELLERLGPQSSLDGLDRCFPFQVLALDAPASVFNDFYGADSRREREALDVEG
;
A
#
# COMPACT_ATOMS: atom_id res chain seq x y z
N MET A 1 -11.39 -9.81 1.72
CA MET A 1 -11.97 -9.07 2.86
C MET A 1 -10.89 -9.03 3.94
N TYR A 2 -10.82 -7.99 4.76
CA TYR A 2 -9.88 -7.95 5.88
C TYR A 2 -10.52 -8.51 7.14
N ALA A 3 -9.74 -9.20 7.98
CA ALA A 3 -10.22 -9.76 9.24
C ALA A 3 -10.53 -8.66 10.27
N ARG A 4 -11.38 -9.00 11.27
CA ARG A 4 -11.71 -8.09 12.39
C ARG A 4 -10.47 -7.56 13.09
N SER A 5 -9.47 -8.41 13.31
CA SER A 5 -8.20 -8.07 13.95
C SER A 5 -7.46 -6.90 13.26
N PHE A 6 -7.66 -6.71 11.95
CA PHE A 6 -7.06 -5.60 11.21
C PHE A 6 -7.69 -4.25 11.56
N PHE A 7 -9.00 -4.23 11.83
CA PHE A 7 -9.70 -3.05 12.31
C PHE A 7 -9.39 -2.81 13.78
N ASP A 8 -9.37 -3.86 14.61
CA ASP A 8 -9.05 -3.77 16.02
C ASP A 8 -7.65 -3.18 16.27
N LEU A 9 -6.66 -3.54 15.45
CA LEU A 9 -5.31 -2.99 15.54
C LEU A 9 -5.27 -1.48 15.26
N GLN A 10 -5.97 -1.04 14.20
CA GLN A 10 -6.06 0.37 13.85
C GLN A 10 -6.86 1.17 14.88
N PHE A 11 -7.90 0.57 15.46
CA PHE A 11 -8.70 1.19 16.51
C PHE A 11 -7.85 1.43 17.77
N GLN A 12 -7.05 0.44 18.19
CA GLN A 12 -6.09 0.58 19.30
C GLN A 12 -5.05 1.68 19.05
N PHE A 13 -4.57 1.78 17.81
CA PHE A 13 -3.68 2.86 17.42
C PHE A 13 -4.35 4.23 17.57
N ALA A 14 -5.60 4.37 17.11
CA ALA A 14 -6.37 5.60 17.25
C ALA A 14 -6.69 5.95 18.72
N GLU A 15 -6.99 4.97 19.57
CA GLU A 15 -7.15 5.16 21.01
C GLU A 15 -5.86 5.71 21.64
N THR A 16 -4.71 5.16 21.25
CA THR A 16 -3.40 5.64 21.70
C THR A 16 -3.15 7.08 21.25
N VAL A 17 -3.42 7.40 19.99
CA VAL A 17 -3.31 8.77 19.46
C VAL A 17 -4.23 9.74 20.22
N SER A 18 -5.48 9.34 20.45
CA SER A 18 -6.46 10.13 21.21
C SER A 18 -5.95 10.44 22.62
N ARG A 19 -5.44 9.43 23.32
CA ARG A 19 -4.84 9.58 24.65
C ARG A 19 -3.61 10.50 24.66
N LEU A 20 -2.71 10.36 23.70
CA LEU A 20 -1.45 11.13 23.65
C LEU A 20 -1.64 12.59 23.27
N SER A 21 -2.67 12.88 22.47
CA SER A 21 -2.91 14.23 21.94
C SER A 21 -4.05 14.99 22.62
N GLY A 22 -4.90 14.28 23.38
CA GLY A 22 -6.16 14.82 23.88
C GLY A 22 -7.24 14.99 22.79
N MET A 23 -6.98 14.59 21.54
CA MET A 23 -7.96 14.73 20.47
C MET A 23 -9.12 13.74 20.67
N PRO A 24 -10.36 14.09 20.26
CA PRO A 24 -11.47 13.15 20.29
C PRO A 24 -11.17 11.88 19.48
N LEU A 25 -11.57 10.71 19.99
CA LEU A 25 -11.37 9.42 19.32
C LEU A 25 -11.95 9.42 17.90
N THR A 26 -13.11 10.04 17.68
CA THR A 26 -13.74 10.17 16.36
C THR A 26 -12.83 10.86 15.33
N ARG A 27 -12.09 11.88 15.77
CA ARG A 27 -11.10 12.59 14.95
C ARG A 27 -9.84 11.74 14.76
N ALA A 28 -9.36 11.06 15.81
CA ALA A 28 -8.23 10.13 15.69
C ALA A 28 -8.52 9.00 14.69
N LEU A 29 -9.73 8.43 14.71
CA LEU A 29 -10.15 7.39 13.77
C LEU A 29 -10.12 7.89 12.32
N LEU A 30 -10.57 9.12 12.05
CA LEU A 30 -10.52 9.70 10.71
C LEU A 30 -9.08 9.97 10.24
N GLU A 31 -8.26 10.52 11.13
CA GLU A 31 -6.95 11.06 10.75
C GLU A 31 -5.81 10.04 10.81
N TYR A 32 -5.95 9.00 11.64
CA TYR A 32 -4.87 8.06 11.99
C TYR A 32 -5.19 6.60 11.65
N THR A 33 -6.28 6.33 10.92
CA THR A 33 -6.59 4.99 10.40
C THR A 33 -6.95 5.05 8.93
N ASN A 34 -6.99 3.89 8.26
CA ASN A 34 -7.46 3.80 6.88
C ASN A 34 -8.98 3.57 6.75
N PHE A 35 -9.75 3.69 7.83
CA PHE A 35 -11.18 3.32 7.87
C PHE A 35 -12.01 4.04 6.83
N TYR A 36 -11.84 5.35 6.67
CA TYR A 36 -12.54 6.15 5.67
C TYR A 36 -12.43 5.54 4.25
N ILE A 37 -11.20 5.13 3.87
CA ILE A 37 -10.96 4.44 2.59
C ILE A 37 -11.60 3.04 2.59
N ARG A 38 -11.46 2.27 3.68
CA ARG A 38 -11.98 0.89 3.77
C ARG A 38 -13.50 0.83 3.75
N PHE A 39 -14.18 1.89 4.22
CA PHE A 39 -15.63 2.07 4.12
C PHE A 39 -16.07 2.55 2.74
N GLY A 40 -15.15 2.75 1.79
CA GLY A 40 -15.47 3.13 0.41
C GLY A 40 -15.79 4.60 0.22
N LEU A 41 -15.39 5.48 1.14
CA LEU A 41 -15.79 6.91 1.14
C LEU A 41 -14.89 7.81 0.28
N GLY A 42 -14.02 7.23 -0.55
CA GLY A 42 -13.08 7.97 -1.38
C GLY A 42 -11.79 8.35 -0.63
N ARG A 43 -11.23 9.52 -0.94
CA ARG A 43 -9.92 9.98 -0.42
C ARG A 43 -9.91 11.44 0.05
N ASP A 44 -11.07 12.06 0.14
CA ASP A 44 -11.17 13.47 0.56
C ASP A 44 -11.09 13.61 2.09
N PHE A 45 -11.36 12.52 2.82
CA PHE A 45 -11.37 12.49 4.30
C PHE A 45 -12.25 13.59 4.89
N ASP A 46 -13.42 13.77 4.28
CA ASP A 46 -14.39 14.78 4.69
C ASP A 46 -15.02 14.36 6.03
N PRO A 47 -14.80 15.13 7.12
CA PRO A 47 -15.38 14.83 8.42
C PRO A 47 -16.91 14.93 8.41
N ASP A 48 -17.50 15.69 7.48
CA ASP A 48 -18.94 15.91 7.38
C ASP A 48 -19.61 14.92 6.40
N HIS A 49 -18.84 13.97 5.85
CA HIS A 49 -19.36 12.99 4.90
C HIS A 49 -20.53 12.19 5.52
N PRO A 50 -21.72 12.12 4.89
CA PRO A 50 -22.92 11.51 5.51
C PRO A 50 -22.70 10.07 5.99
N ARG A 51 -22.01 9.24 5.19
CA ARG A 51 -21.66 7.86 5.59
C ARG A 51 -20.58 7.78 6.68
N TRP A 52 -19.74 8.79 6.83
CA TRP A 52 -18.80 8.84 7.96
C TRP A 52 -19.56 9.19 9.25
N ASN A 53 -20.46 10.17 9.18
CA ASN A 53 -21.35 10.53 10.29
C ASN A 53 -22.25 9.37 10.72
N GLU A 54 -22.76 8.56 9.78
CA GLU A 54 -23.50 7.33 10.10
C GLU A 54 -22.65 6.33 10.91
N TYR A 55 -21.39 6.13 10.52
CA TYR A 55 -20.45 5.30 11.28
C TYR A 55 -20.25 5.84 12.69
N LEU A 56 -20.04 7.15 12.85
CA LEU A 56 -19.84 7.78 14.15
C LEU A 56 -21.10 7.72 15.03
N ALA A 57 -22.29 7.86 14.46
CA ALA A 57 -23.55 7.76 15.19
C ALA A 57 -23.71 6.35 15.81
N GLY A 58 -23.45 5.29 15.03
CA GLY A 58 -23.47 3.93 15.55
C GLY A 58 -22.34 3.66 16.55
N LEU A 59 -21.19 4.32 16.41
CA LEU A 59 -20.07 4.22 17.35
C LEU A 59 -20.44 4.79 18.73
N HIS A 60 -21.20 5.88 18.78
CA HIS A 60 -21.69 6.45 20.04
C HIS A 60 -22.81 5.62 20.69
N GLY A 61 -23.59 4.87 19.89
CA GLY A 61 -24.73 4.08 20.37
C GLY A 61 -24.40 2.67 20.85
N THR A 62 -23.13 2.24 20.80
CA THR A 62 -22.71 0.86 21.10
C THR A 62 -21.78 0.78 22.30
N THR A 63 -21.79 -0.37 22.99
CA THR A 63 -20.80 -0.74 24.00
C THR A 63 -19.61 -1.53 23.41
N ASP A 64 -19.75 -2.10 22.21
CA ASP A 64 -18.66 -2.75 21.46
C ASP A 64 -18.28 -1.90 20.24
N ALA A 65 -17.48 -0.86 20.48
CA ALA A 65 -17.02 0.08 19.46
C ALA A 65 -16.20 -0.60 18.34
N ARG A 66 -15.39 -1.60 18.71
CA ARG A 66 -14.53 -2.34 17.77
C ARG A 66 -15.34 -3.31 16.92
N GLY A 67 -16.27 -4.05 17.54
CA GLY A 67 -17.22 -4.91 16.85
C GLY A 67 -18.12 -4.11 15.91
N TRP A 68 -18.62 -2.95 16.33
CA TRP A 68 -19.36 -2.03 15.46
C TRP A 68 -18.53 -1.60 14.26
N THR A 69 -17.28 -1.21 14.46
CA THR A 69 -16.38 -0.80 13.36
C THR A 69 -16.22 -1.91 12.33
N TYR A 70 -16.02 -3.14 12.76
CA TYR A 70 -15.94 -4.28 11.84
C TYR A 70 -17.27 -4.58 11.17
N HIS A 71 -18.38 -4.53 11.91
CA HIS A 71 -19.73 -4.69 11.36
C HIS A 71 -20.02 -3.66 10.26
N TYR A 72 -19.69 -2.38 10.51
CA TYR A 72 -19.83 -1.30 9.54
C TYR A 72 -18.97 -1.55 8.29
N TYR A 73 -17.78 -2.10 8.44
CA TYR A 73 -16.96 -2.51 7.29
C TYR A 73 -17.61 -3.63 6.45
N VAL A 74 -18.05 -4.73 7.08
CA VAL A 74 -18.54 -5.91 6.35
C VAL A 74 -19.90 -5.69 5.68
N THR A 75 -20.73 -4.80 6.24
CA THR A 75 -22.04 -4.44 5.67
C THR A 75 -21.93 -3.48 4.50
N ARG A 76 -20.74 -2.95 4.21
CA ARG A 76 -20.50 -2.03 3.11
C ARG A 76 -19.75 -2.72 1.98
N SER A 77 -20.27 -2.58 0.76
CA SER A 77 -19.50 -2.89 -0.43
C SER A 77 -18.46 -1.78 -0.64
N PRO A 78 -17.16 -2.08 -0.73
CA PRO A 78 -16.18 -1.07 -1.10
C PRO A 78 -16.41 -0.65 -2.57
N GLU A 79 -17.01 0.51 -2.78
CA GLU A 79 -17.36 1.05 -4.11
C GLU A 79 -16.13 1.54 -4.91
N PHE A 80 -14.93 1.56 -4.32
CA PHE A 80 -13.78 2.19 -4.94
C PHE A 80 -12.72 1.20 -5.43
N SER A 81 -12.64 1.04 -6.76
CA SER A 81 -11.41 0.58 -7.42
C SER A 81 -10.63 1.80 -7.92
N PRO A 82 -9.30 1.88 -7.72
CA PRO A 82 -8.51 2.85 -8.45
C PRO A 82 -8.76 2.68 -9.96
N SER A 83 -8.67 3.78 -10.72
CA SER A 83 -8.74 3.81 -12.18
C SER A 83 -7.50 3.12 -12.79
N VAL A 84 -7.39 1.82 -12.54
CA VAL A 84 -6.36 0.95 -13.10
C VAL A 84 -6.52 0.98 -14.60
N VAL A 85 -5.45 1.32 -15.30
CA VAL A 85 -5.42 1.38 -16.76
C VAL A 85 -5.15 -0.01 -17.31
N ALA A 86 -4.17 -0.73 -16.74
CA ALA A 86 -3.86 -2.10 -17.12
C ALA A 86 -3.22 -2.88 -15.97
N THR A 87 -3.33 -4.20 -16.05
CA THR A 87 -2.76 -5.17 -15.11
C THR A 87 -1.94 -6.21 -15.88
N PHE A 88 -0.76 -6.54 -15.36
CA PHE A 88 0.20 -7.51 -15.85
C PHE A 88 0.62 -8.40 -14.69
N GLY A 89 -0.04 -9.54 -14.57
CA GLY A 89 0.16 -10.46 -13.44
C GLY A 89 0.01 -9.77 -12.09
N CYS A 90 1.09 -9.67 -11.31
CA CYS A 90 1.05 -9.05 -9.98
C CYS A 90 1.18 -7.50 -10.00
N PHE A 91 1.42 -6.90 -11.16
CA PHE A 91 1.60 -5.46 -11.29
C PHE A 91 0.45 -4.81 -12.05
N ALA A 92 0.10 -3.59 -11.66
CA ALA A 92 -0.84 -2.76 -12.39
C ALA A 92 -0.38 -1.31 -12.34
N TYR A 93 -0.89 -0.48 -13.26
CA TYR A 93 -0.69 0.96 -13.16
C TYR A 93 -2.00 1.73 -13.27
N ALA A 94 -2.06 2.86 -12.58
CA ALA A 94 -3.15 3.82 -12.65
C ALA A 94 -2.59 5.19 -13.05
N ARG A 95 -3.35 5.94 -13.85
CA ARG A 95 -3.02 7.34 -14.14
C ARG A 95 -3.29 8.22 -12.92
N LEU A 96 -2.36 9.13 -12.67
CA LEU A 96 -2.52 10.26 -11.77
C LEU A 96 -2.63 11.54 -12.62
N ARG A 97 -2.78 12.68 -11.95
CA ARG A 97 -2.67 14.00 -12.60
C ARG A 97 -1.20 14.28 -13.01
N ASP A 98 -1.02 15.25 -13.90
CA ASP A 98 0.29 15.85 -14.26
C ASP A 98 1.30 14.87 -14.87
N ASP A 99 0.87 14.07 -15.85
CA ASP A 99 1.71 13.09 -16.56
C ASP A 99 2.43 12.11 -15.60
N ARG A 100 1.73 11.69 -14.55
CA ARG A 100 2.22 10.69 -13.59
C ARG A 100 1.39 9.42 -13.65
N ILE A 101 2.05 8.30 -13.47
CA ILE A 101 1.42 7.00 -13.24
C ILE A 101 1.84 6.45 -11.89
N ARG A 102 0.99 5.64 -11.28
CA ARG A 102 1.30 4.92 -10.05
C ARG A 102 1.38 3.43 -10.31
N LEU A 103 2.49 2.82 -9.92
CA LEU A 103 2.60 1.37 -9.88
C LEU A 103 1.87 0.81 -8.66
N HIS A 104 1.16 -0.28 -8.89
CA HIS A 104 0.47 -1.06 -7.89
C HIS A 104 1.01 -2.49 -7.93
N PHE A 105 1.30 -3.04 -6.76
CA PHE A 105 1.60 -4.46 -6.60
C PHE A 105 0.47 -5.11 -5.80
N ARG A 106 -0.01 -6.25 -6.29
CA ARG A 106 -0.95 -7.12 -5.60
C ARG A 106 -0.56 -8.56 -5.88
N ASN A 107 -0.67 -9.42 -4.87
CA ASN A 107 -0.58 -10.85 -5.12
C ASN A 107 -1.77 -11.31 -5.99
N ALA A 108 -1.50 -11.64 -7.25
CA ALA A 108 -2.48 -12.21 -8.17
C ALA A 108 -2.54 -13.74 -8.09
N GLU A 109 -1.56 -14.38 -7.45
CA GLU A 109 -1.45 -15.82 -7.32
C GLU A 109 -2.26 -16.33 -6.12
N ARG A 110 -3.07 -17.37 -6.34
CA ARG A 110 -3.93 -17.98 -5.31
C ARG A 110 -3.14 -18.92 -4.41
N ASP A 111 -2.25 -19.70 -5.01
CA ASP A 111 -1.50 -20.76 -4.35
C ASP A 111 -0.01 -20.71 -4.72
N GLY A 112 0.81 -21.39 -3.92
CA GLY A 112 2.24 -21.52 -4.15
C GLY A 112 3.11 -20.54 -3.34
N PRO A 113 4.41 -20.47 -3.69
CA PRO A 113 5.38 -19.61 -3.04
C PRO A 113 4.98 -18.13 -3.09
N SER A 114 5.57 -17.32 -2.21
CA SER A 114 5.40 -15.87 -2.24
C SER A 114 5.62 -15.32 -3.66
N PRO A 115 4.79 -14.36 -4.13
CA PRO A 115 4.97 -13.72 -5.45
C PRO A 115 6.31 -12.97 -5.57
N LEU A 116 6.97 -12.69 -4.43
CA LEU A 116 8.29 -12.07 -4.35
C LEU A 116 9.40 -13.08 -4.03
N SER A 117 9.12 -14.38 -4.00
CA SER A 117 10.15 -15.41 -3.80
C SER A 117 11.18 -15.40 -4.93
N THR A 118 12.39 -15.90 -4.67
CA THR A 118 13.46 -15.97 -5.68
C THR A 118 13.03 -16.75 -6.93
N GLY A 119 12.28 -17.84 -6.78
CA GLY A 119 11.74 -18.61 -7.91
C GLY A 119 10.71 -17.86 -8.77
N ARG A 120 10.13 -16.75 -8.27
CA ARG A 120 9.21 -15.90 -9.03
C ARG A 120 9.87 -14.66 -9.64
N GLN A 121 11.15 -14.40 -9.34
CA GLN A 121 11.82 -13.17 -9.76
C GLN A 121 11.77 -12.94 -11.27
N ARG A 122 12.14 -13.94 -12.10
CA ARG A 122 12.10 -13.81 -13.57
C ARG A 122 10.70 -13.51 -14.09
N HIS A 123 9.67 -14.18 -13.57
CA HIS A 123 8.28 -13.91 -13.93
C HIS A 123 7.85 -12.48 -13.60
N ARG A 124 8.25 -11.96 -12.43
CA ARG A 124 7.95 -10.58 -12.02
C ARG A 124 8.67 -9.54 -12.89
N ILE A 125 9.92 -9.81 -13.30
CA ILE A 125 10.66 -8.94 -14.24
C ILE A 125 9.96 -8.94 -15.61
N ALA A 126 9.56 -10.10 -16.13
CA ALA A 126 8.83 -10.19 -17.39
C ALA A 126 7.49 -9.44 -17.37
N GLU A 127 6.74 -9.52 -16.27
CA GLU A 127 5.50 -8.74 -16.08
C GLU A 127 5.76 -7.23 -16.10
N LEU A 128 6.81 -6.76 -15.43
CA LEU A 128 7.19 -5.35 -15.44
C LEU A 128 7.68 -4.90 -16.82
N ALA A 129 8.47 -5.72 -17.51
CA ALA A 129 8.91 -5.45 -18.88
C ALA A 129 7.73 -5.29 -19.83
N ALA A 130 6.74 -6.19 -19.78
CA ALA A 130 5.52 -6.10 -20.59
C ALA A 130 4.69 -4.85 -20.24
N LEU A 131 4.59 -4.53 -18.95
CA LEU A 131 3.91 -3.33 -18.48
C LEU A 131 4.55 -2.05 -19.03
N PHE A 132 5.88 -1.95 -18.98
CA PHE A 132 6.60 -0.78 -19.47
C PHE A 132 6.63 -0.67 -20.99
N ALA A 133 6.68 -1.80 -21.71
CA ALA A 133 6.50 -1.82 -23.16
C ALA A 133 5.10 -1.34 -23.58
N GLN A 134 4.06 -1.53 -22.75
CA GLN A 134 2.76 -0.91 -22.98
C GLN A 134 2.77 0.59 -22.69
N ILE A 135 3.36 1.02 -21.56
CA ILE A 135 3.46 2.44 -21.21
C ILE A 135 4.14 3.23 -22.33
N GLU A 136 5.25 2.72 -22.86
CA GLU A 136 5.99 3.35 -23.95
C GLU A 136 5.14 3.58 -25.21
N ARG A 137 4.22 2.65 -25.52
CA ARG A 137 3.33 2.74 -26.68
C ARG A 137 2.11 3.63 -26.45
N THR A 138 1.67 3.80 -25.21
CA THR A 138 0.34 4.32 -24.88
C THR A 138 0.34 5.62 -24.09
N GLU A 139 1.40 5.92 -23.34
CA GLU A 139 1.52 7.13 -22.54
C GLU A 139 2.41 8.16 -23.23
N ARG A 140 2.33 9.41 -22.75
CA ARG A 140 3.16 10.50 -23.29
C ARG A 140 4.65 10.26 -23.00
N PRO A 141 5.56 10.78 -23.85
CA PRO A 141 7.01 10.55 -23.73
C PRO A 141 7.65 10.99 -22.39
N ARG A 142 6.97 11.85 -21.62
CA ARG A 142 7.49 12.42 -20.36
C ARG A 142 6.80 11.88 -19.11
N VAL A 143 6.09 10.75 -19.21
CA VAL A 143 5.38 10.19 -18.07
C VAL A 143 6.34 9.79 -16.95
N ARG A 144 5.98 10.15 -15.72
CA ARG A 144 6.74 9.81 -14.51
C ARG A 144 6.08 8.68 -13.74
N VAL A 145 6.90 7.76 -13.24
CA VAL A 145 6.47 6.60 -12.47
C VAL A 145 6.62 6.90 -10.99
N ILE A 146 5.50 6.89 -10.27
CA ILE A 146 5.43 7.18 -8.85
C ILE A 146 5.18 5.88 -8.07
N GLY A 147 6.03 5.64 -7.07
CA GLY A 147 5.91 4.55 -6.12
C GLY A 147 5.59 5.09 -4.73
N ALA A 148 4.76 4.38 -3.97
CA ALA A 148 4.51 4.66 -2.56
C ALA A 148 4.14 3.36 -1.84
N SER A 149 5.13 2.71 -1.22
CA SER A 149 4.93 1.42 -0.57
C SER A 149 5.94 1.16 0.54
N TRP A 150 5.54 0.39 1.55
CA TRP A 150 6.43 -0.19 2.54
C TRP A 150 7.29 -1.33 1.94
N LEU A 151 6.86 -1.94 0.84
CA LEU A 151 7.59 -3.06 0.20
C LEU A 151 8.98 -2.66 -0.29
N TYR A 152 9.24 -1.36 -0.55
CA TYR A 152 10.56 -0.87 -0.95
C TYR A 152 11.63 -0.99 0.16
N ASN A 153 11.26 -1.40 1.37
CA ASN A 153 12.19 -1.78 2.44
C ASN A 153 12.64 -3.25 2.32
N ILE A 154 12.02 -4.06 1.45
CA ILE A 154 12.32 -5.49 1.31
C ILE A 154 13.13 -5.74 0.03
N GLU A 155 14.28 -6.40 0.18
CA GLU A 155 15.18 -6.68 -0.94
C GLU A 155 14.52 -7.48 -2.06
N ALA A 156 13.68 -8.44 -1.70
CA ALA A 156 12.93 -9.25 -2.65
C ALA A 156 12.02 -8.44 -3.60
N TYR A 157 11.54 -7.26 -3.15
CA TYR A 157 10.78 -6.33 -3.97
C TYR A 157 11.70 -5.35 -4.71
N ARG A 158 12.73 -4.82 -4.02
CA ARG A 158 13.68 -3.85 -4.57
C ARG A 158 14.39 -4.35 -5.83
N ARG A 159 14.87 -5.60 -5.82
CA ARG A 159 15.58 -6.23 -6.95
C ARG A 159 14.79 -6.29 -8.26
N LEU A 160 13.49 -6.00 -8.24
CA LEU A 160 12.63 -5.97 -9.43
C LEU A 160 12.68 -4.65 -10.18
N PHE A 161 13.30 -3.61 -9.60
CA PHE A 161 13.24 -2.23 -10.11
C PHE A 161 14.63 -1.69 -10.50
N PRO A 162 14.67 -0.69 -11.41
CA PRO A 162 15.92 -0.06 -11.79
C PRO A 162 16.64 0.58 -10.58
N PRO A 163 17.97 0.43 -10.44
CA PRO A 163 18.72 1.06 -9.36
C PRO A 163 18.55 2.59 -9.32
N ALA A 164 18.48 3.24 -10.48
CA ALA A 164 18.26 4.68 -10.58
C ALA A 164 16.89 5.12 -10.03
N TYR A 165 15.86 4.27 -10.15
CA TYR A 165 14.56 4.54 -9.53
C TYR A 165 14.62 4.36 -8.01
N LEU A 166 15.25 3.28 -7.54
CA LEU A 166 15.43 2.99 -6.12
C LEU A 166 16.24 4.08 -5.39
N ALA A 167 17.21 4.69 -6.06
CA ALA A 167 18.02 5.78 -5.53
C ALA A 167 17.20 7.05 -5.20
N THR A 168 15.99 7.18 -5.76
CA THR A 168 15.07 8.31 -5.47
C THR A 168 14.23 8.11 -4.21
N ALA A 169 14.38 6.96 -3.54
CA ALA A 169 13.58 6.61 -2.39
C ALA A 169 13.72 7.64 -1.26
N ARG A 170 12.57 8.18 -0.83
CA ARG A 170 12.47 9.06 0.33
C ARG A 170 11.37 8.58 1.25
N VAL A 171 11.61 8.65 2.56
CA VAL A 171 10.58 8.37 3.56
C VAL A 171 9.47 9.40 3.43
N ILE A 172 8.22 8.93 3.36
CA ILE A 172 7.03 9.77 3.47
C ILE A 172 6.30 9.42 4.77
N GLY A 173 6.44 10.30 5.77
CA GLY A 173 5.83 10.13 7.08
C GLY A 173 4.31 10.31 7.07
N GLN A 174 3.70 10.01 8.22
CA GLN A 174 2.29 10.30 8.55
C GLN A 174 1.26 9.76 7.54
N ARG A 175 1.51 8.61 6.93
CA ARG A 175 0.61 7.95 5.98
C ARG A 175 -0.45 7.06 6.64
N PHE A 176 -0.84 7.39 7.87
CA PHE A 176 -1.80 6.63 8.68
C PHE A 176 -3.16 6.47 7.99
N ARG A 177 -3.55 7.42 7.15
CA ARG A 177 -4.82 7.36 6.41
C ARG A 177 -4.84 6.36 5.25
N HIS A 178 -3.71 5.74 4.93
CA HIS A 178 -3.55 5.00 3.68
C HIS A 178 -3.02 3.59 3.87
N MET A 179 -3.39 2.71 2.95
CA MET A 179 -3.01 1.31 2.96
C MET A 179 -1.49 1.03 2.94
N PRO A 180 -0.61 1.85 2.32
CA PRO A 180 0.83 1.58 2.34
C PRO A 180 1.43 1.45 3.73
N LEU A 181 0.87 2.11 4.75
CA LEU A 181 1.39 1.92 6.10
C LEU A 181 0.78 0.67 6.76
N TRP A 182 -0.52 0.45 6.62
CA TRP A 182 -1.23 -0.67 7.25
C TRP A 182 -1.02 -2.02 6.56
N GLY A 183 -0.62 -2.03 5.29
CA GLY A 183 -0.49 -3.24 4.47
C GLY A 183 0.57 -4.23 4.96
N GLN A 184 1.50 -3.77 5.79
CA GLN A 184 2.54 -4.63 6.36
C GLN A 184 1.98 -5.67 7.35
N PHE A 185 0.90 -5.33 8.07
CA PHE A 185 0.30 -6.19 9.07
C PHE A 185 -0.56 -7.31 8.50
N VAL A 186 -0.98 -7.22 7.25
CA VAL A 186 -1.88 -8.22 6.66
C VAL A 186 -1.14 -9.22 5.80
N ASP A 187 -1.60 -10.46 5.81
CA ASP A 187 -1.19 -11.50 4.88
C ASP A 187 -2.03 -11.49 3.60
N ARG A 188 -1.84 -12.50 2.74
CA ARG A 188 -2.58 -12.63 1.48
C ARG A 188 -4.07 -12.96 1.65
N HIS A 189 -4.47 -13.48 2.81
CA HIS A 189 -5.85 -13.81 3.17
C HIS A 189 -6.57 -12.63 3.83
N GLY A 190 -5.83 -11.56 4.17
CA GLY A 190 -6.37 -10.41 4.87
C GLY A 190 -6.33 -10.56 6.39
N GLU A 191 -5.62 -11.58 6.88
CA GLU A 191 -5.39 -11.86 8.30
C GLU A 191 -4.23 -11.03 8.83
N VAL A 192 -4.31 -10.61 10.09
CA VAL A 192 -3.21 -9.90 10.74
C VAL A 192 -2.09 -10.87 11.12
N LYS A 193 -0.86 -10.50 10.79
CA LYS A 193 0.38 -11.16 11.22
C LYS A 193 0.62 -10.83 12.71
N PRO A 194 0.45 -11.80 13.63
CA PRO A 194 0.43 -11.49 15.07
C PRO A 194 1.72 -10.86 15.59
N HIS A 195 2.88 -11.33 15.11
CA HIS A 195 4.19 -10.81 15.54
C HIS A 195 4.38 -9.31 15.20
N LEU A 196 3.98 -8.87 14.00
CA LEU A 196 4.09 -7.46 13.62
C LEU A 196 3.11 -6.59 14.41
N ALA A 197 1.90 -7.08 14.66
CA ALA A 197 0.92 -6.36 15.47
C ALA A 197 1.41 -6.19 16.91
N ALA A 198 1.97 -7.24 17.52
CA ALA A 198 2.55 -7.18 18.85
C ALA A 198 3.71 -6.17 18.93
N GLU A 199 4.61 -6.20 17.94
CA GLU A 199 5.74 -5.26 17.84
C GLU A 199 5.29 -3.80 17.73
N LEU A 200 4.24 -3.52 16.95
CA LEU A 200 3.66 -2.18 16.87
C LEU A 200 3.14 -1.73 18.26
N LEU A 201 2.36 -2.57 18.93
CA LEU A 201 1.76 -2.24 20.23
C LEU A 201 2.82 -2.06 21.31
N GLU A 202 3.87 -2.88 21.32
CA GLU A 202 5.01 -2.75 22.23
C GLU A 202 5.72 -1.41 22.04
N ARG A 203 5.99 -1.01 20.78
CA ARG A 203 6.63 0.28 20.46
C ARG A 203 5.75 1.49 20.76
N LEU A 204 4.43 1.32 20.79
CA LEU A 204 3.47 2.38 21.12
C LEU A 204 3.33 2.61 22.63
N GLY A 205 3.49 1.56 23.44
CA GLY A 205 3.38 1.61 24.89
C GLY A 205 4.16 2.76 25.55
N PRO A 206 5.46 2.95 25.27
CA PRO A 206 6.28 3.98 25.90
C PRO A 206 6.15 5.37 25.28
N GLN A 207 5.35 5.56 24.22
CA GLN A 207 5.23 6.87 23.57
C GLN A 207 4.55 7.88 24.50
N SER A 208 5.09 9.10 24.53
CA SER A 208 4.58 10.22 25.34
C SER A 208 4.06 11.39 24.50
N SER A 209 4.29 11.38 23.19
CA SER A 209 3.77 12.37 22.25
C SER A 209 3.44 11.73 20.90
N LEU A 210 2.88 12.53 19.98
CA LEU A 210 2.63 12.09 18.61
C LEU A 210 3.91 12.03 17.75
N ASP A 211 5.02 12.58 18.24
CA ASP A 211 6.24 12.70 17.47
C ASP A 211 6.86 11.32 17.25
N GLY A 212 7.07 10.98 15.97
CA GLY A 212 7.70 9.70 15.61
C GLY A 212 6.78 8.48 15.70
N LEU A 213 5.46 8.64 15.83
CA LEU A 213 4.52 7.50 15.80
C LEU A 213 4.62 6.63 14.55
N ASP A 214 5.01 7.22 13.42
CA ASP A 214 5.28 6.47 12.18
C ASP A 214 6.47 5.50 12.36
N ARG A 215 7.44 5.81 13.22
CA ARG A 215 8.58 4.93 13.55
C ARG A 215 8.20 3.72 14.38
N CYS A 216 7.02 3.71 15.00
CA CYS A 216 6.50 2.50 15.66
C CYS A 216 6.19 1.39 14.66
N PHE A 217 5.95 1.72 13.38
CA PHE A 217 5.67 0.72 12.35
C PHE A 217 6.96 -0.02 11.94
N PRO A 218 6.89 -1.34 11.70
CA PRO A 218 8.06 -2.14 11.28
C PRO A 218 8.78 -1.56 10.06
N PHE A 219 8.03 -1.07 9.07
CA PHE A 219 8.54 -0.45 7.87
C PHE A 219 7.92 0.92 7.62
N GLN A 220 8.78 1.86 7.21
CA GLN A 220 8.37 3.18 6.73
C GLN A 220 7.84 3.10 5.29
N VAL A 221 6.95 4.01 4.91
CA VAL A 221 6.52 4.10 3.51
C VAL A 221 7.56 4.90 2.74
N LEU A 222 8.08 4.31 1.66
CA LEU A 222 9.01 4.98 0.76
C LEU A 222 8.27 5.48 -0.48
N ALA A 223 8.48 6.75 -0.82
CA ALA A 223 8.09 7.33 -2.10
C ALA A 223 9.26 7.30 -3.07
N LEU A 224 9.00 6.90 -4.31
CA LEU A 224 9.98 6.87 -5.39
C LEU A 224 9.39 7.57 -6.62
N ASP A 225 10.26 8.18 -7.43
CA ASP A 225 9.85 8.98 -8.58
C ASP A 225 10.95 9.00 -9.65
N ALA A 226 10.70 8.41 -10.83
CA ALA A 226 11.58 8.53 -11.99
C ALA A 226 10.79 8.59 -13.31
N PRO A 227 11.39 9.12 -14.39
CA PRO A 227 10.82 9.00 -15.74
C PRO A 227 10.63 7.54 -16.15
N ALA A 228 9.61 7.25 -16.95
CA ALA A 228 9.39 5.88 -17.48
C ALA A 228 10.54 5.36 -18.34
N SER A 229 11.31 6.25 -18.98
CA SER A 229 12.49 5.85 -19.77
C SER A 229 13.51 5.04 -18.95
N VAL A 230 13.68 5.35 -17.66
CA VAL A 230 14.57 4.60 -16.75
C VAL A 230 14.18 3.12 -16.66
N PHE A 231 12.90 2.82 -16.76
CA PHE A 231 12.39 1.45 -16.72
C PHE A 231 12.50 0.77 -18.08
N ASN A 232 12.22 1.50 -19.17
CA ASN A 232 12.38 0.98 -20.54
C ASN A 232 13.84 0.59 -20.81
N ASP A 233 14.81 1.42 -20.38
CA ASP A 233 16.23 1.12 -20.51
C ASP A 233 16.62 -0.13 -19.73
N PHE A 234 16.14 -0.25 -18.49
CA PHE A 234 16.44 -1.36 -17.59
C PHE A 234 15.88 -2.69 -18.13
N TYR A 235 14.58 -2.76 -18.42
CA TYR A 235 13.95 -4.00 -18.90
C TYR A 235 14.27 -4.32 -20.37
N GLY A 236 14.56 -3.29 -21.18
CA GLY A 236 15.00 -3.46 -22.56
C GLY A 236 16.41 -4.04 -22.68
N ALA A 237 17.31 -3.70 -21.76
CA ALA A 237 18.65 -4.28 -21.69
C ALA A 237 18.63 -5.77 -21.31
N ASP A 238 17.82 -6.15 -20.33
CA ASP A 238 17.67 -7.56 -19.92
C ASP A 238 17.11 -8.43 -21.05
N SER A 239 16.10 -7.92 -21.75
CA SER A 239 15.49 -8.62 -22.89
C SER A 239 16.47 -8.84 -24.05
N ARG A 240 17.49 -7.98 -24.21
CA ARG A 240 18.55 -8.16 -25.22
C ARG A 240 19.57 -9.20 -24.78
N ARG A 241 20.00 -9.16 -23.52
CA ARG A 241 20.95 -10.14 -22.95
C ARG A 241 20.41 -11.57 -22.98
N GLU A 242 19.11 -11.76 -22.73
CA GLU A 242 18.48 -13.09 -22.79
C GLU A 242 18.41 -13.63 -24.23
N ARG A 243 18.20 -12.76 -25.23
CA ARG A 243 18.23 -13.16 -26.66
C ARG A 243 19.65 -13.54 -27.09
N GLU A 244 20.63 -12.73 -26.74
CA GLU A 244 22.05 -13.00 -27.04
C GLU A 244 22.57 -14.30 -26.39
N ALA A 245 22.08 -14.65 -25.19
CA ALA A 245 22.45 -15.91 -24.53
C ALA A 245 21.85 -17.15 -25.21
N LEU A 246 20.66 -17.04 -25.80
CA LEU A 246 20.01 -18.13 -26.53
C LEU A 246 20.62 -18.33 -27.93
N ASP A 247 21.12 -17.27 -28.56
CA ASP A 247 21.75 -17.32 -29.88
C ASP A 247 23.20 -17.88 -29.84
N VAL A 248 23.83 -17.96 -28.67
CA VAL A 248 25.18 -18.54 -28.48
C VAL A 248 25.13 -20.05 -28.18
N GLU A 249 23.97 -20.58 -27.84
CA GLU A 249 23.73 -22.01 -27.56
C GLU A 249 23.05 -22.77 -28.72
N GLY A 250 22.77 -22.10 -29.85
CA GLY A 250 22.19 -22.68 -31.08
C GLY A 250 23.19 -22.84 -32.20
#